data_AF-A0A836CBJ7-F1
#
_entry.id   AF-A0A836CBJ7-F1
#
_cell.length_a   1.000
_cell.length_b   1.000
_cell.length_c   1.000
_cell.angle_alpha   90.00
_cell.angle_beta   90.00
_cell.angle_gamma   90.00
#
_symmetry.space_group_name_H-M   'P 1'
#
loop_
_entity.id
_entity.type
_entity.pdbx_description
1 polymer ?
#
loop_
_entity_poly.entity_id
_entity_poly.type
_entity_poly.pdbx_seq_one_letter_code
_entity_poly.pdbx_strand_id
1 'polypeptide(L)'
;MEHQSRVIFRERWVEKESRIWHERERERAGAAGPREGWRLFPIIVKANDDLRQEQAVSQMVESLHRIFTEGDVGVWLRPYEILATSATAGILEAVPDTVSLHALKRNAPGVSLPDFFKRHFGAPGGVSLKRARSNFVESCAGYAIVCYLLQVKDRHNGNILLDAEGHLLHIDWGFVLGRSPGRNFGFESAPFKLTSQHVEVMGGPMSFSFQRFRNLCVRAFLEARRNSEKLLLLVEMLAEGNPDLPCFSHASPAAVCEALRERFLPGRSVGQCVEFVIQMVEDSMASWSTPLYDKFQRCCVGIF
;
A
#
# COMPACT_ATOMS: atom_id res chain seq x y z
N MET A 1 3.78 18.30 -24.12
CA MET A 1 3.66 18.21 -22.64
C MET A 1 2.47 17.39 -22.18
N GLU A 2 1.27 17.50 -22.80
CA GLU A 2 0.16 16.53 -22.60
C GLU A 2 0.46 15.11 -23.06
N HIS A 3 1.40 14.94 -24.00
CA HIS A 3 1.62 13.66 -24.66
C HIS A 3 2.21 12.58 -23.74
N GLN A 4 2.98 12.94 -22.70
CA GLN A 4 3.65 11.96 -21.82
C GLN A 4 2.77 11.55 -20.63
N SER A 5 1.93 12.45 -20.10
CA SER A 5 0.89 12.13 -19.11
C SER A 5 -0.21 11.25 -19.72
N ARG A 6 -0.58 11.51 -20.99
CA ARG A 6 -1.47 10.63 -21.78
C ARG A 6 -0.90 9.24 -22.05
N VAL A 7 0.41 8.99 -21.90
CA VAL A 7 0.97 7.64 -22.14
C VAL A 7 0.74 6.72 -20.93
N ILE A 8 0.69 7.29 -19.73
CA ILE A 8 0.66 6.53 -18.47
C ILE A 8 -0.79 6.30 -18.01
N PHE A 9 -1.64 7.32 -18.07
CA PHE A 9 -3.09 7.22 -17.86
C PHE A 9 -3.80 7.57 -19.17
N ARG A 10 -3.78 6.64 -20.14
CA ARG A 10 -4.27 6.86 -21.52
C ARG A 10 -5.73 7.30 -21.60
N GLU A 11 -6.55 6.79 -20.71
CA GLU A 11 -7.97 7.05 -20.61
C GLU A 11 -8.35 6.85 -19.13
N ARG A 12 -9.08 7.82 -18.55
CA ARG A 12 -9.60 7.68 -17.19
C ARG A 12 -10.72 6.66 -17.17
N TRP A 13 -10.93 5.96 -16.05
CA TRP A 13 -12.00 4.96 -15.97
C TRP A 13 -13.38 5.53 -16.26
N VAL A 14 -13.66 6.75 -15.80
CA VAL A 14 -14.93 7.45 -16.08
C VAL A 14 -15.13 7.73 -17.58
N GLU A 15 -14.06 8.03 -18.30
CA GLU A 15 -14.10 8.24 -19.75
C GLU A 15 -14.33 6.92 -20.47
N LYS A 16 -13.64 5.86 -20.03
CA LYS A 16 -13.79 4.50 -20.55
C LYS A 16 -15.20 3.95 -20.36
N GLU A 17 -15.78 4.15 -19.18
CA GLU A 17 -17.16 3.76 -18.86
C GLU A 17 -18.15 4.48 -19.79
N SER A 18 -18.01 5.81 -19.93
CA SER A 18 -18.83 6.61 -20.83
C SER A 18 -18.70 6.19 -22.30
N ARG A 19 -17.47 5.94 -22.77
CA ARG A 19 -17.22 5.51 -24.15
C ARG A 19 -17.84 4.14 -24.45
N ILE A 20 -17.61 3.15 -23.59
CA ILE A 20 -18.17 1.78 -23.75
C ILE A 20 -19.70 1.81 -23.66
N TRP A 21 -20.25 2.65 -22.79
CA TRP A 21 -21.69 2.88 -22.73
C TRP A 21 -22.23 3.37 -24.06
N HIS A 22 -21.65 4.44 -24.62
CA HIS A 22 -22.06 4.99 -25.91
C HIS A 22 -21.87 4.03 -27.09
N GLU A 23 -20.80 3.22 -27.09
CA GLU A 23 -20.59 2.16 -28.09
C GLU A 23 -21.72 1.13 -28.05
N ARG A 24 -22.10 0.65 -26.85
CA ARG A 24 -23.20 -0.31 -26.67
C ARG A 24 -24.55 0.24 -27.05
N GLU A 25 -24.84 1.50 -26.71
CA GLU A 25 -26.11 2.14 -27.09
C GLU A 25 -26.23 2.28 -28.61
N ARG A 26 -25.13 2.55 -29.32
CA ARG A 26 -25.12 2.59 -30.80
C ARG A 26 -25.40 1.22 -31.42
N GLU A 27 -24.83 0.15 -30.86
CA GLU A 27 -25.10 -1.24 -31.29
C GLU A 27 -26.55 -1.66 -31.02
N ARG A 28 -27.16 -1.10 -29.97
CA ARG A 28 -28.52 -1.46 -29.51
C ARG A 28 -29.62 -0.56 -30.02
N ALA A 29 -29.35 0.41 -30.90
CA ALA A 29 -30.34 1.33 -31.46
C ALA A 29 -31.49 0.67 -32.27
N GLY A 30 -31.66 -0.66 -32.20
CA GLY A 30 -32.85 -1.41 -32.62
C GLY A 30 -33.59 -2.21 -31.53
N ALA A 31 -33.11 -2.28 -30.28
CA ALA A 31 -33.75 -3.05 -29.21
C ALA A 31 -33.46 -2.48 -27.79
N ALA A 32 -34.47 -1.77 -27.25
CA ALA A 32 -34.56 -1.18 -25.92
C ALA A 32 -33.55 -0.05 -25.61
N GLY A 33 -34.08 1.11 -25.20
CA GLY A 33 -33.31 2.30 -24.85
C GLY A 33 -32.43 2.15 -23.59
N PRO A 34 -31.77 3.25 -23.15
CA PRO A 34 -30.73 3.19 -22.14
C PRO A 34 -31.24 2.61 -20.82
N ARG A 35 -30.57 1.57 -20.33
CA ARG A 35 -30.86 0.98 -19.02
C ARG A 35 -30.34 1.88 -17.92
N GLU A 36 -31.26 2.47 -17.18
CA GLU A 36 -30.97 3.16 -15.92
C GLU A 36 -30.16 2.22 -14.99
N GLY A 37 -29.08 2.73 -14.42
CA GLY A 37 -28.22 1.97 -13.51
C GLY A 37 -27.14 1.09 -14.14
N TRP A 38 -26.89 1.18 -15.46
CA TRP A 38 -25.72 0.49 -16.05
C TRP A 38 -24.41 1.02 -15.45
N ARG A 39 -23.48 0.10 -15.17
CA ARG A 39 -22.17 0.37 -14.59
C ARG A 39 -21.12 -0.54 -15.21
N LEU A 40 -19.89 -0.04 -15.34
CA LEU A 40 -18.74 -0.82 -15.77
C LEU A 40 -17.83 -1.15 -14.58
N PHE A 41 -17.49 -2.44 -14.43
CA PHE A 41 -16.59 -2.91 -13.37
C PHE A 41 -15.32 -3.54 -13.96
N PRO A 42 -14.13 -3.10 -13.52
CA PRO A 42 -12.87 -3.73 -13.86
C PRO A 42 -12.60 -4.92 -12.94
N ILE A 43 -12.43 -6.12 -13.52
CA ILE A 43 -12.07 -7.33 -12.77
C ILE A 43 -10.87 -8.03 -13.39
N ILE A 44 -10.11 -8.74 -12.55
CA ILE A 44 -9.06 -9.67 -12.94
C ILE A 44 -9.53 -11.06 -12.54
N VAL A 45 -9.54 -11.99 -13.49
CA VAL A 45 -9.81 -13.40 -13.22
C VAL A 45 -8.49 -14.13 -13.12
N LYS A 46 -8.23 -14.77 -11.98
CA LYS A 46 -7.07 -15.64 -11.79
C LYS A 46 -7.51 -17.09 -11.75
N ALA A 47 -6.87 -17.91 -12.57
CA ALA A 47 -7.05 -19.36 -12.60
C ALA A 47 -5.74 -20.05 -12.21
N ASN A 48 -5.86 -21.19 -11.55
CA ASN A 48 -4.77 -21.98 -10.95
C ASN A 48 -4.03 -21.30 -9.79
N ASP A 49 -4.68 -20.35 -9.11
CA ASP A 49 -4.17 -19.67 -7.91
C ASP A 49 -5.18 -19.82 -6.76
N ASP A 50 -4.71 -20.14 -5.56
CA ASP A 50 -5.51 -20.09 -4.34
C ASP A 50 -5.52 -18.67 -3.77
N LEU A 51 -6.67 -17.99 -3.83
CA LEU A 51 -6.81 -16.60 -3.38
C LEU A 51 -7.36 -16.46 -1.96
N ARG A 52 -7.60 -17.57 -1.24
CA ARG A 52 -8.17 -17.51 0.12
C ARG A 52 -7.28 -16.71 1.08
N GLN A 53 -5.96 -16.83 0.93
CA GLN A 53 -4.99 -16.06 1.72
C GLN A 53 -5.09 -14.57 1.38
N GLU A 54 -5.04 -14.20 0.11
CA GLU A 54 -5.11 -12.82 -0.35
C GLU A 54 -6.44 -12.17 0.03
N GLN A 55 -7.54 -12.92 -0.06
CA GLN A 55 -8.86 -12.48 0.40
C GLN A 55 -8.85 -12.14 1.90
N ALA A 56 -8.29 -13.02 2.73
CA ALA A 56 -8.20 -12.78 4.16
C ALA A 56 -7.32 -11.55 4.47
N VAL A 57 -6.21 -11.38 3.76
CA VAL A 57 -5.38 -10.17 3.90
C VAL A 57 -6.15 -8.92 3.49
N SER A 58 -6.94 -8.97 2.41
CA SER A 58 -7.75 -7.83 2.00
C SER A 58 -8.74 -7.43 3.09
N GLN A 59 -9.38 -8.39 3.76
CA GLN A 59 -10.26 -8.14 4.92
C GLN A 59 -9.50 -7.51 6.11
N MET A 60 -8.25 -7.91 6.35
CA MET A 60 -7.41 -7.28 7.37
C MET A 60 -7.05 -5.83 7.02
N VAL A 61 -6.74 -5.56 5.75
CA VAL A 61 -6.48 -4.20 5.24
C VAL A 61 -7.75 -3.35 5.32
N GLU A 62 -8.92 -3.92 5.05
CA GLU A 62 -10.21 -3.26 5.21
C GLU A 62 -10.51 -2.93 6.68
N SER A 63 -10.22 -3.84 7.59
CA SER A 63 -10.33 -3.61 9.04
C SER A 63 -9.42 -2.45 9.49
N LEU A 64 -8.16 -2.43 9.03
CA LEU A 64 -7.24 -1.31 9.29
C LEU A 64 -7.72 0.00 8.67
N HIS A 65 -8.25 -0.03 7.45
CA HIS A 65 -8.83 1.15 6.81
C HIS A 65 -9.98 1.73 7.65
N ARG A 66 -10.89 0.89 8.16
CA ARG A 66 -11.97 1.32 9.05
C ARG A 66 -11.42 1.89 10.36
N ILE A 67 -10.48 1.21 11.01
CA ILE A 67 -9.80 1.67 12.25
C ILE A 67 -9.19 3.07 12.04
N PHE A 68 -8.45 3.28 10.96
CA PHE A 68 -7.79 4.56 10.70
C PHE A 68 -8.75 5.69 10.35
N THR A 69 -9.85 5.36 9.68
CA THR A 69 -10.90 6.32 9.33
C THR A 69 -11.70 6.74 10.58
N GLU A 70 -12.12 5.77 11.40
CA GLU A 70 -12.83 6.01 12.67
C GLU A 70 -11.96 6.78 13.67
N GLY A 71 -10.66 6.52 13.71
CA GLY A 71 -9.70 7.20 14.57
C GLY A 71 -9.18 8.55 14.04
N ASP A 72 -9.68 9.04 12.89
CA ASP A 72 -9.23 10.27 12.22
C ASP A 72 -7.70 10.38 12.11
N VAL A 73 -7.05 9.27 11.77
CA VAL A 73 -5.59 9.18 11.74
C VAL A 73 -5.00 10.05 10.61
N GLY A 74 -5.75 10.22 9.52
CA GLY A 74 -5.33 10.98 8.34
C GLY A 74 -4.33 10.22 7.46
N VAL A 75 -4.29 8.89 7.53
CA VAL A 75 -3.64 8.03 6.53
C VAL A 75 -4.65 7.59 5.49
N TRP A 76 -4.15 7.16 4.33
CA TRP A 76 -4.98 6.65 3.25
C TRP A 76 -4.69 5.17 3.01
N LEU A 77 -5.75 4.38 2.87
CA LEU A 77 -5.70 2.99 2.44
C LEU A 77 -6.85 2.76 1.46
N ARG A 78 -6.62 1.96 0.42
CA ARG A 78 -7.67 1.50 -0.49
C ARG A 78 -7.66 -0.02 -0.52
N PRO A 79 -8.46 -0.68 0.35
CA PRO A 79 -8.78 -2.09 0.20
C PRO A 79 -9.38 -2.33 -1.18
N TYR A 80 -9.16 -3.52 -1.73
CA TYR A 80 -9.74 -3.92 -3.01
C TYR A 80 -10.31 -5.32 -2.89
N GLU A 81 -11.45 -5.56 -3.55
CA GLU A 81 -12.19 -6.80 -3.35
C GLU A 81 -11.45 -8.00 -3.96
N ILE A 82 -11.40 -9.10 -3.20
CA ILE A 82 -10.87 -10.38 -3.64
C ILE A 82 -11.87 -11.45 -3.24
N LEU A 83 -12.35 -12.19 -4.24
CA LEU A 83 -13.29 -13.28 -4.06
C LEU A 83 -12.64 -14.58 -4.53
N ALA A 84 -12.21 -15.40 -3.58
CA ALA A 84 -11.86 -16.79 -3.86
C ALA A 84 -13.15 -17.54 -4.22
N THR A 85 -13.22 -18.05 -5.44
CA THR A 85 -14.38 -18.81 -5.95
C THR A 85 -14.19 -20.31 -5.78
N SER A 86 -12.94 -20.76 -5.67
CA SER A 86 -12.54 -22.13 -5.36
C SER A 86 -11.13 -22.12 -4.73
N ALA A 87 -10.60 -23.29 -4.39
CA ALA A 87 -9.20 -23.43 -3.94
C ALA A 87 -8.15 -23.17 -5.05
N THR A 88 -8.57 -22.96 -6.30
CA THR A 88 -7.67 -22.76 -7.44
C THR A 88 -8.11 -21.63 -8.37
N ALA A 89 -9.11 -20.84 -7.99
CA ALA A 89 -9.59 -19.74 -8.83
C ALA A 89 -10.26 -18.66 -8.00
N GLY A 90 -10.19 -17.43 -8.51
CA GLY A 90 -11.00 -16.35 -7.99
C GLY A 90 -10.92 -15.07 -8.82
N ILE A 91 -11.59 -14.05 -8.31
CA ILE A 91 -11.80 -12.77 -8.98
C ILE A 91 -11.26 -11.68 -8.08
N LEU A 92 -10.54 -10.73 -8.66
CA LEU A 92 -10.02 -9.55 -7.98
C LEU A 92 -10.59 -8.31 -8.64
N GLU A 93 -10.87 -7.29 -7.84
CA GLU A 93 -11.08 -5.94 -8.36
C GLU A 93 -9.78 -5.45 -9.02
N ALA A 94 -9.87 -5.02 -10.29
CA ALA A 94 -8.77 -4.29 -10.91
C ALA A 94 -8.89 -2.82 -10.52
N VAL A 95 -7.93 -2.30 -9.75
CA VAL A 95 -7.96 -0.89 -9.34
C VAL A 95 -7.86 0.03 -10.56
N PRO A 96 -8.92 0.78 -10.93
CA PRO A 96 -8.86 1.68 -12.07
C PRO A 96 -7.84 2.79 -11.83
N ASP A 97 -7.44 3.47 -12.92
CA ASP A 97 -6.67 4.71 -12.82
C ASP A 97 -5.34 4.58 -12.07
N THR A 98 -4.75 3.39 -12.10
CA THR A 98 -3.47 3.08 -11.47
C THR A 98 -2.45 2.52 -12.46
N VAL A 99 -1.17 2.67 -12.11
CA VAL A 99 -0.03 2.09 -12.83
C VAL A 99 0.99 1.57 -11.83
N SER A 100 1.59 0.40 -12.07
CA SER A 100 2.68 -0.06 -11.20
C SER A 100 3.91 0.83 -11.34
N LEU A 101 4.66 1.04 -10.26
CA LEU A 101 5.91 1.81 -10.32
C LEU A 101 6.92 1.20 -11.30
N HIS A 102 6.88 -0.11 -11.52
CA HIS A 102 7.64 -0.79 -12.56
C HIS A 102 7.18 -0.38 -13.96
N ALA A 103 5.87 -0.44 -14.24
CA ALA A 103 5.32 -0.01 -15.53
C ALA A 103 5.57 1.49 -15.77
N LEU A 104 5.50 2.32 -14.72
CA LEU A 104 5.83 3.74 -14.78
C LEU A 104 7.27 3.96 -15.27
N LYS A 105 8.25 3.28 -14.65
CA LYS A 105 9.66 3.36 -15.05
C LYS A 105 9.90 2.84 -16.48
N ARG A 106 9.20 1.78 -16.87
CA ARG A 106 9.29 1.22 -18.23
C ARG A 106 8.69 2.15 -19.28
N ASN A 107 7.56 2.78 -18.98
CA ASN A 107 6.85 3.68 -19.89
C ASN A 107 7.48 5.08 -19.97
N ALA A 108 8.27 5.47 -18.96
CA ALA A 108 9.05 6.70 -18.94
C ALA A 108 10.52 6.43 -18.56
N PRO A 109 11.32 5.79 -19.46
CA PRO A 109 12.72 5.51 -19.19
C PRO A 109 13.52 6.77 -18.85
N GLY A 110 14.39 6.68 -17.84
CA GLY A 110 15.23 7.80 -17.39
C GLY A 110 14.49 8.88 -16.58
N VAL A 111 13.19 8.74 -16.33
CA VAL A 111 12.43 9.67 -15.48
C VAL A 111 12.38 9.14 -14.05
N SER A 112 12.91 9.92 -13.11
CA SER A 112 12.82 9.61 -11.68
C SER A 112 11.38 9.76 -11.18
N LEU A 113 11.00 9.09 -10.09
CA LEU A 113 9.67 9.27 -9.50
C LEU A 113 9.38 10.74 -9.09
N PRO A 114 10.32 11.48 -8.46
CA PRO A 114 10.11 12.91 -8.20
C PRO A 114 9.90 13.74 -9.46
N ASP A 115 10.62 13.44 -10.55
CA ASP A 115 10.45 14.17 -11.80
C ASP A 115 9.14 13.81 -12.51
N PHE A 116 8.69 12.55 -12.39
CA PHE A 116 7.35 12.18 -12.82
C PHE A 116 6.30 13.02 -12.09
N PHE A 117 6.41 13.18 -10.76
CA PHE A 117 5.48 14.00 -9.98
C PHE A 117 5.45 15.45 -10.46
N LYS A 118 6.63 16.09 -10.68
CA LYS A 118 6.71 17.45 -11.21
C LYS A 118 6.12 17.57 -12.62
N ARG A 119 6.34 16.57 -13.48
CA ARG A 119 5.83 16.58 -14.87
C ARG A 119 4.32 16.35 -14.92
N HIS A 120 3.79 15.47 -14.08
CA HIS A 120 2.39 15.05 -14.12
C HIS A 120 1.47 16.00 -13.34
N PHE A 121 1.87 16.39 -12.12
CA PHE A 121 1.05 17.24 -11.25
C PHE A 121 1.40 18.73 -11.33
N GLY A 122 2.42 19.09 -12.13
CA GLY A 122 2.77 20.47 -12.44
C GLY A 122 3.92 21.05 -11.60
N ALA A 123 4.13 22.35 -11.76
CA ALA A 123 5.32 23.04 -11.26
C ALA A 123 5.48 22.99 -9.73
N PRO A 124 6.73 23.05 -9.22
CA PRO A 124 7.02 23.21 -7.79
C PRO A 124 6.21 24.36 -7.18
N GLY A 125 5.47 24.08 -6.09
CA GLY A 125 4.65 25.06 -5.39
C GLY A 125 3.18 25.11 -5.81
N GLY A 126 2.82 24.51 -6.96
CA GLY A 126 1.44 24.40 -7.43
C GLY A 126 0.55 23.57 -6.51
N VAL A 127 -0.75 23.89 -6.48
CA VAL A 127 -1.75 23.22 -5.61
C VAL A 127 -1.87 21.73 -5.95
N SER A 128 -1.86 21.37 -7.23
CA SER A 128 -1.96 19.98 -7.69
C SER A 128 -0.79 19.12 -7.20
N LEU A 129 0.46 19.55 -7.40
CA LEU A 129 1.64 18.85 -6.89
C LEU A 129 1.65 18.75 -5.35
N LYS A 130 1.22 19.81 -4.64
CA LYS A 130 1.10 19.77 -3.18
C LYS A 130 0.08 18.73 -2.73
N ARG A 131 -1.09 18.65 -3.38
CA ARG A 131 -2.11 17.64 -3.10
C ARG A 131 -1.58 16.23 -3.38
N ALA A 132 -0.99 16.01 -4.54
CA ALA A 132 -0.44 14.70 -4.90
C ALA A 132 0.67 14.22 -3.94
N ARG A 133 1.50 15.14 -3.45
CA ARG A 133 2.48 14.81 -2.39
C ARG A 133 1.84 14.50 -1.05
N SER A 134 0.75 15.19 -0.69
CA SER A 134 -0.04 14.87 0.51
C SER A 134 -0.60 13.45 0.40
N ASN A 135 -1.27 13.15 -0.71
CA ASN A 135 -1.81 11.83 -1.05
C ASN A 135 -0.74 10.74 -0.98
N PHE A 136 0.45 11.01 -1.55
CA PHE A 136 1.59 10.10 -1.48
C PHE A 136 2.06 9.84 -0.05
N VAL A 137 2.17 10.89 0.78
CA VAL A 137 2.57 10.77 2.19
C VAL A 137 1.55 9.98 3.00
N GLU A 138 0.27 10.30 2.85
CA GLU A 138 -0.84 9.69 3.60
C GLU A 138 -0.98 8.20 3.27
N SER A 139 -0.90 7.85 1.99
CA SER A 139 -0.94 6.46 1.53
C SER A 139 0.31 5.67 1.89
N CYS A 140 1.50 6.27 1.73
CA CYS A 140 2.76 5.62 2.09
C CYS A 140 2.81 5.31 3.59
N ALA A 141 2.36 6.22 4.47
CA ALA A 141 2.30 5.98 5.91
C ALA A 141 1.33 4.85 6.27
N GLY A 142 0.12 4.84 5.68
CA GLY A 142 -0.85 3.77 5.89
C GLY A 142 -0.30 2.40 5.51
N TYR A 143 0.22 2.26 4.28
CA TYR A 143 0.76 1.00 3.81
C TYR A 143 2.07 0.59 4.52
N ALA A 144 2.87 1.53 5.04
CA ALA A 144 4.03 1.19 5.86
C ALA A 144 3.64 0.42 7.12
N ILE A 145 2.60 0.89 7.83
CA ILE A 145 2.08 0.20 9.02
C ILE A 145 1.41 -1.13 8.67
N VAL A 146 0.66 -1.20 7.56
CA VAL A 146 0.11 -2.46 7.04
C VAL A 146 1.23 -3.48 6.78
N CYS A 147 2.29 -3.08 6.06
CA CYS A 147 3.40 -3.96 5.72
C CYS A 147 4.10 -4.49 6.97
N TYR A 148 4.33 -3.63 7.96
CA TYR A 148 4.94 -4.03 9.23
C TYR A 148 4.06 -5.02 10.00
N LEU A 149 2.78 -4.68 10.25
CA LEU A 149 1.87 -5.49 11.07
C LEU A 149 1.57 -6.85 10.43
N LEU A 150 1.36 -6.88 9.11
CA LEU A 150 1.03 -8.11 8.39
C LEU A 150 2.26 -8.84 7.86
N GLN A 151 3.47 -8.33 8.12
CA GLN A 151 4.73 -8.88 7.60
C GLN A 151 4.67 -9.13 6.09
N VAL A 152 4.18 -8.15 5.34
CA VAL A 152 4.05 -8.27 3.88
C VAL A 152 5.46 -8.29 3.28
N LYS A 153 5.78 -9.39 2.59
CA LYS A 153 7.04 -9.59 1.88
C LYS A 153 6.90 -9.33 0.38
N ASP A 154 7.99 -9.49 -0.35
CA ASP A 154 8.03 -9.35 -1.80
C ASP A 154 7.52 -7.98 -2.28
N ARG A 155 7.95 -6.92 -1.58
CA ARG A 155 7.52 -5.55 -1.90
C ARG A 155 8.43 -4.97 -2.98
N HIS A 156 8.21 -5.36 -4.24
CA HIS A 156 8.90 -4.78 -5.40
C HIS A 156 8.05 -3.73 -6.13
N ASN A 157 8.63 -3.00 -7.09
CA ASN A 157 7.94 -1.92 -7.82
C ASN A 157 6.79 -2.42 -8.71
N GLY A 158 6.65 -3.74 -8.90
CA GLY A 158 5.50 -4.35 -9.59
C GLY A 158 4.27 -4.44 -8.70
N ASN A 159 4.48 -4.63 -7.38
CA ASN A 159 3.42 -4.80 -6.38
C ASN A 159 3.01 -3.49 -5.70
N ILE A 160 3.58 -2.37 -6.16
CA ILE A 160 3.25 -1.03 -5.68
C ILE A 160 2.73 -0.24 -6.87
N LEU A 161 1.45 0.12 -6.79
CA LEU A 161 0.76 0.96 -7.76
C LEU A 161 0.80 2.43 -7.32
N LEU A 162 0.74 3.31 -8.30
CA LEU A 162 0.53 4.74 -8.15
C LEU A 162 -0.76 5.08 -8.88
N ASP A 163 -1.72 5.70 -8.18
CA ASP A 163 -2.91 6.23 -8.82
C ASP A 163 -2.64 7.61 -9.44
N ALA A 164 -3.57 8.11 -10.26
CA ALA A 164 -3.39 9.42 -10.88
C ALA A 164 -3.63 10.61 -9.94
N GLU A 165 -3.95 10.38 -8.67
CA GLU A 165 -4.04 11.42 -7.65
C GLU A 165 -2.77 11.49 -6.79
N GLY A 166 -1.85 10.53 -6.95
CA GLY A 166 -0.57 10.48 -6.25
C GLY A 166 -0.52 9.51 -5.07
N HIS A 167 -1.56 8.71 -4.81
CA HIS A 167 -1.54 7.70 -3.76
C HIS A 167 -0.74 6.47 -4.18
N LEU A 168 -0.01 5.89 -3.23
CA LEU A 168 0.52 4.54 -3.33
C LEU A 168 -0.53 3.52 -2.91
N LEU A 169 -0.59 2.41 -3.65
CA LEU A 169 -1.45 1.28 -3.33
C LEU A 169 -0.65 -0.02 -3.47
N HIS A 170 -0.64 -0.83 -2.42
CA HIS A 170 0.01 -2.13 -2.45
C HIS A 170 -0.98 -3.20 -2.92
N ILE A 171 -0.53 -4.06 -3.82
CA ILE A 171 -1.27 -5.22 -4.34
C ILE A 171 -0.48 -6.50 -4.12
N ASP A 172 -1.11 -7.64 -4.41
CA ASP A 172 -0.49 -8.96 -4.38
C ASP A 172 -0.03 -9.33 -2.97
N TRP A 173 -0.91 -10.00 -2.22
CA TRP A 173 -0.68 -10.37 -0.82
C TRP A 173 -0.19 -11.83 -0.66
N GLY A 174 0.44 -12.38 -1.71
CA GLY A 174 0.86 -13.79 -1.73
C GLY A 174 1.89 -14.17 -0.67
N PHE A 175 2.65 -13.21 -0.15
CA PHE A 175 3.67 -13.43 0.89
C PHE A 175 3.41 -12.54 2.10
N VAL A 176 2.69 -13.06 3.08
CA VAL A 176 2.32 -12.35 4.31
C VAL A 176 2.48 -13.26 5.53
N LEU A 177 2.50 -12.64 6.71
CA LEU A 177 2.57 -13.31 8.01
C LEU A 177 3.79 -14.24 8.09
N GLY A 178 3.57 -15.57 8.13
CA GLY A 178 4.63 -16.57 8.20
C GLY A 178 5.22 -16.98 6.86
N ARG A 179 4.68 -16.52 5.72
CA ARG A 179 5.13 -16.92 4.39
C ARG A 179 6.24 -16.01 3.86
N SER A 180 7.36 -16.61 3.45
CA SER A 180 8.48 -15.90 2.82
C SER A 180 8.68 -16.39 1.37
N PRO A 181 9.04 -15.50 0.43
CA PRO A 181 9.54 -15.95 -0.86
C PRO A 181 10.91 -16.63 -0.66
N GLY A 182 11.01 -17.92 -1.02
CA GLY A 182 12.23 -18.71 -0.87
C GLY A 182 12.53 -19.21 0.56
N ARG A 183 13.62 -19.97 0.70
CA ARG A 183 14.02 -20.65 1.94
C ARG A 183 14.74 -19.66 2.89
N ASN A 184 14.00 -18.85 3.65
CA ASN A 184 14.51 -17.95 4.72
C ASN A 184 15.85 -17.25 4.44
N PHE A 185 16.08 -16.83 3.19
CA PHE A 185 17.20 -15.96 2.89
C PHE A 185 16.82 -14.59 3.44
N GLY A 186 17.50 -14.14 4.50
CA GLY A 186 17.27 -12.87 5.20
C GLY A 186 17.54 -11.62 4.35
N PHE A 187 16.93 -11.55 3.18
CA PHE A 187 17.13 -10.54 2.13
C PHE A 187 16.22 -9.32 2.29
N GLU A 188 15.16 -9.37 3.11
CA GLU A 188 14.36 -8.21 3.47
C GLU A 188 14.57 -7.86 4.95
N SER A 189 15.68 -7.17 5.23
CA SER A 189 15.97 -6.60 6.57
C SER A 189 15.08 -5.39 6.89
N ALA A 190 14.46 -4.77 5.88
CA ALA A 190 13.65 -3.57 6.05
C ALA A 190 12.19 -3.91 6.42
N PRO A 191 11.62 -3.27 7.45
CA PRO A 191 10.22 -3.44 7.87
C PRO A 191 9.17 -3.17 6.77
N PHE A 192 9.47 -2.24 5.86
CA PHE A 192 8.69 -1.95 4.67
C PHE A 192 9.55 -1.24 3.62
N LYS A 193 9.04 -1.11 2.39
CA LYS A 193 9.79 -0.47 1.30
C LYS A 193 9.72 1.05 1.34
N LEU A 194 10.82 1.69 1.74
CA LEU A 194 11.00 3.14 1.67
C LEU A 194 12.26 3.51 0.88
N THR A 195 12.08 3.79 -0.42
CA THR A 195 13.22 4.09 -1.30
C THR A 195 13.63 5.56 -1.22
N SER A 196 14.86 5.86 -1.63
CA SER A 196 15.34 7.23 -1.84
C SER A 196 14.39 8.08 -2.68
N GLN A 197 13.85 7.52 -3.77
CA GLN A 197 12.89 8.18 -4.63
C GLN A 197 11.57 8.51 -3.91
N HIS A 198 11.13 7.68 -2.96
CA HIS A 198 9.95 7.99 -2.14
C HIS A 198 10.24 9.21 -1.24
N VAL A 199 11.38 9.22 -0.56
CA VAL A 199 11.80 10.32 0.32
C VAL A 199 11.97 11.63 -0.49
N GLU A 200 12.53 11.56 -1.69
CA GLU A 200 12.67 12.71 -2.59
C GLU A 200 11.31 13.25 -3.08
N VAL A 201 10.32 12.38 -3.34
CA VAL A 201 8.94 12.83 -3.65
C VAL A 201 8.36 13.64 -2.49
N MET A 202 8.61 13.21 -1.24
CA MET A 202 8.20 13.92 -0.02
C MET A 202 8.95 15.25 0.16
N GLY A 203 10.09 15.43 -0.50
CA GLY A 203 10.92 16.63 -0.44
C GLY A 203 12.21 16.47 0.36
N GLY A 204 12.61 15.24 0.67
CA GLY A 204 13.81 14.92 1.43
C GLY A 204 13.54 14.65 2.93
N PRO A 205 14.52 14.08 3.65
CA PRO A 205 14.37 13.68 5.06
C PRO A 205 14.11 14.85 6.01
N MET A 206 14.54 16.05 5.63
CA MET A 206 14.36 17.27 6.43
C MET A 206 13.05 18.01 6.12
N SER A 207 12.26 17.52 5.16
CA SER A 207 11.04 18.21 4.72
C SER A 207 9.89 18.08 5.71
N PHE A 208 9.00 19.08 5.70
CA PHE A 208 7.73 19.01 6.44
C PHE A 208 6.90 17.78 6.06
N SER A 209 6.86 17.40 4.78
CA SER A 209 6.10 16.23 4.32
C SER A 209 6.68 14.91 4.88
N PHE A 210 8.01 14.81 5.00
CA PHE A 210 8.64 13.64 5.61
C PHE A 210 8.42 13.58 7.13
N GLN A 211 8.45 14.73 7.82
CA GLN A 211 8.04 14.79 9.23
C GLN A 211 6.57 14.39 9.41
N ARG A 212 5.69 14.84 8.50
CA ARG A 212 4.29 14.42 8.48
C ARG A 212 4.15 12.91 8.25
N PHE A 213 4.94 12.32 7.33
CA PHE A 213 4.98 10.87 7.14
C PHE A 213 5.34 10.12 8.42
N ARG A 214 6.41 10.52 9.12
CA ARG A 214 6.79 9.94 10.42
C ARG A 214 5.68 10.04 11.46
N ASN A 215 5.06 11.22 11.59
CA ASN A 215 3.95 11.44 12.52
C ASN A 215 2.73 10.58 12.18
N LEU A 216 2.39 10.43 10.89
CA LEU A 216 1.29 9.58 10.45
C LEU A 216 1.58 8.09 10.72
N CYS A 217 2.81 7.61 10.51
CA CYS A 217 3.19 6.24 10.88
C CYS A 217 2.99 5.99 12.38
N VAL A 218 3.42 6.92 13.23
CA VAL A 218 3.22 6.82 14.69
C VAL A 218 1.74 6.79 15.04
N ARG A 219 0.94 7.73 14.52
CA ARG A 219 -0.51 7.80 14.78
C ARG A 219 -1.22 6.53 14.31
N ALA A 220 -0.93 6.06 13.10
CA ALA A 220 -1.51 4.84 12.55
C ALA A 220 -1.13 3.60 13.37
N PHE A 221 0.13 3.48 13.79
CA PHE A 221 0.55 2.37 14.64
C PHE A 221 -0.18 2.38 15.99
N LEU A 222 -0.26 3.53 16.66
CA LEU A 222 -0.93 3.64 17.96
C LEU A 222 -2.43 3.34 17.85
N GLU A 223 -3.09 3.80 16.78
CA GLU A 223 -4.51 3.52 16.56
C GLU A 223 -4.77 2.04 16.21
N ALA A 224 -3.91 1.44 15.38
CA ALA A 224 -3.96 0.00 15.12
C ALA A 224 -3.75 -0.81 16.41
N ARG A 225 -2.80 -0.40 17.26
CA ARG A 225 -2.52 -1.03 18.55
C ARG A 225 -3.70 -0.95 19.51
N ARG A 226 -4.40 0.18 19.56
CA ARG A 226 -5.62 0.33 20.38
C ARG A 226 -6.73 -0.64 19.95
N ASN A 227 -6.73 -1.03 18.69
CA ASN A 227 -7.72 -1.91 18.07
C ASN A 227 -7.16 -3.30 17.70
N SER A 228 -6.04 -3.72 18.32
CA SER A 228 -5.29 -4.93 17.92
C SER A 228 -6.15 -6.19 17.92
N GLU A 229 -7.07 -6.32 18.88
CA GLU A 229 -7.97 -7.47 19.02
C GLU A 229 -8.81 -7.71 17.77
N LYS A 230 -9.22 -6.65 17.04
CA LYS A 230 -9.97 -6.81 15.78
C LYS A 230 -9.15 -7.54 14.72
N LEU A 231 -7.84 -7.26 14.62
CA LEU A 231 -6.96 -7.96 13.69
C LEU A 231 -6.58 -9.35 14.18
N LEU A 232 -6.28 -9.50 15.48
CA LEU A 232 -5.93 -10.79 16.07
C LEU A 232 -7.05 -11.81 15.86
N LEU A 233 -8.30 -11.42 16.13
CA LEU A 233 -9.47 -12.27 15.94
C LEU A 233 -9.63 -12.70 14.47
N LEU A 234 -9.39 -11.81 13.50
CA LEU A 234 -9.43 -12.18 12.08
C LEU A 234 -8.40 -13.27 11.73
N VAL A 235 -7.18 -13.16 12.27
CA VAL A 235 -6.13 -14.17 12.04
C VAL A 235 -6.45 -15.47 12.77
N GLU A 236 -6.97 -15.42 13.99
CA GLU A 236 -7.37 -16.59 14.78
C GLU A 236 -8.51 -17.37 14.09
N MET A 237 -9.52 -16.67 13.56
CA MET A 237 -10.58 -17.29 12.76
C MET A 237 -10.06 -17.88 11.45
N LEU A 238 -9.12 -17.20 10.77
CA LEU A 238 -8.49 -17.71 9.56
C LEU A 238 -7.70 -18.99 9.85
N ALA A 239 -6.95 -19.00 10.96
CA ALA A 239 -6.18 -20.14 11.44
C ALA A 239 -7.04 -21.38 11.71
N GLU A 240 -8.19 -21.20 12.37
CA GLU A 240 -9.11 -22.29 12.70
C GLU A 240 -9.83 -22.81 11.44
N GLY A 241 -10.31 -21.91 10.57
CA GLY A 241 -11.10 -22.28 9.40
C GLY A 241 -10.28 -22.74 8.19
N ASN A 242 -9.03 -22.30 8.06
CA ASN A 242 -8.17 -22.56 6.91
C ASN A 242 -6.71 -22.83 7.33
N PRO A 243 -6.44 -23.85 8.17
CA PRO A 243 -5.09 -24.16 8.64
C PRO A 243 -4.14 -24.63 7.52
N ASP A 244 -4.69 -25.01 6.36
CA ASP A 244 -3.96 -25.42 5.16
C ASP A 244 -3.33 -24.25 4.39
N LEU A 245 -3.65 -23.00 4.74
CA LEU A 245 -3.16 -21.85 3.98
C LEU A 245 -1.64 -21.67 4.06
N PRO A 246 -1.01 -21.19 2.98
CA PRO A 246 0.44 -21.02 2.93
C PRO A 246 1.02 -20.09 4.01
N CYS A 247 0.26 -19.11 4.52
CA CYS A 247 0.68 -18.23 5.62
C CYS A 247 0.93 -18.97 6.95
N PHE A 248 0.43 -20.20 7.10
CA PHE A 248 0.65 -21.09 8.24
C PHE A 248 1.59 -22.27 7.92
N SER A 249 2.19 -22.31 6.73
CA SER A 249 3.02 -23.44 6.29
C SER A 249 4.38 -23.54 6.99
N HIS A 250 4.94 -22.41 7.46
CA HIS A 250 6.27 -22.34 8.08
C HIS A 250 6.25 -22.17 9.60
N ALA A 251 5.08 -21.94 10.20
CA ALA A 251 4.89 -21.78 11.63
C ALA A 251 3.47 -22.21 12.00
N SER A 252 3.29 -22.81 13.18
CA SER A 252 1.94 -23.19 13.63
C SER A 252 1.00 -21.97 13.67
N PRO A 253 -0.31 -22.13 13.47
CA PRO A 253 -1.22 -21.00 13.50
C PRO A 253 -1.17 -20.20 14.81
N ALA A 254 -0.99 -20.89 15.95
CA ALA A 254 -0.75 -20.25 17.24
C ALA A 254 0.52 -19.38 17.25
N ALA A 255 1.64 -19.87 16.69
CA ALA A 255 2.87 -19.09 16.60
C ALA A 255 2.72 -17.86 15.68
N VAL A 256 1.94 -17.97 14.59
CA VAL A 256 1.63 -16.83 13.72
C VAL A 256 0.79 -15.77 14.46
N CYS A 257 -0.21 -16.20 15.23
CA CYS A 257 -1.03 -15.30 16.04
C CYS A 257 -0.20 -14.60 17.14
N GLU A 258 0.63 -15.34 17.87
CA GLU A 258 1.54 -14.74 18.88
C GLU A 258 2.53 -13.77 18.24
N ALA A 259 3.12 -14.12 17.09
CA ALA A 259 4.01 -13.22 16.38
C ALA A 259 3.30 -11.93 15.94
N LEU A 260 2.01 -11.99 15.56
CA LEU A 260 1.21 -10.80 15.27
C LEU A 260 0.95 -9.99 16.55
N ARG A 261 0.61 -10.64 17.65
CA ARG A 261 0.38 -9.98 18.96
C ARG A 261 1.62 -9.21 19.41
N GLU A 262 2.79 -9.82 19.33
CA GLU A 262 4.06 -9.18 19.69
C GLU A 262 4.39 -7.94 18.84
N ARG A 263 3.96 -7.89 17.57
CA ARG A 263 4.13 -6.70 16.71
C ARG A 263 3.32 -5.49 17.16
N PHE A 264 2.29 -5.67 17.99
CA PHE A 264 1.59 -4.56 18.62
C PHE A 264 2.29 -4.04 19.89
N LEU A 265 3.44 -4.62 20.26
CA LEU A 265 4.25 -4.24 21.42
C LEU A 265 3.40 -4.22 22.72
N PRO A 266 2.84 -5.37 23.12
CA PRO A 266 2.08 -5.48 24.36
C PRO A 266 2.97 -5.08 25.55
N GLY A 267 2.38 -4.42 26.54
CA GLY A 267 3.10 -3.98 27.75
C GLY A 267 4.06 -2.80 27.57
N ARG A 268 4.34 -2.33 26.34
CA ARG A 268 5.16 -1.13 26.12
C ARG A 268 4.38 0.17 26.37
N SER A 269 5.07 1.19 26.85
CA SER A 269 4.49 2.52 27.02
C SER A 269 4.27 3.20 25.66
N VAL A 270 3.40 4.22 25.61
CA VAL A 270 3.18 5.00 24.39
C VAL A 270 4.50 5.60 23.89
N GLY A 271 5.34 6.16 24.78
CA GLY A 271 6.65 6.71 24.42
C GLY A 271 7.57 5.69 23.76
N GLN A 272 7.65 4.47 24.31
CA GLN A 272 8.44 3.38 23.73
C GLN A 272 7.91 2.96 22.34
N CYS A 273 6.58 2.97 22.14
CA CYS A 273 5.99 2.71 20.83
C CYS A 273 6.34 3.81 19.81
N VAL A 274 6.33 5.08 20.23
CA VAL A 274 6.74 6.21 19.36
C VAL A 274 8.19 6.04 18.93
N GLU A 275 9.10 5.79 19.87
CA GLU A 275 10.52 5.56 19.59
C GLU A 275 10.73 4.38 18.63
N PHE A 276 10.03 3.27 18.87
CA PHE A 276 10.09 2.09 18.00
C PHE A 276 9.66 2.41 16.57
N VAL A 277 8.51 3.06 16.37
CA VAL A 277 8.00 3.37 15.04
C VAL A 277 8.91 4.36 14.31
N ILE A 278 9.49 5.32 15.02
CA ILE A 278 10.49 6.22 14.47
C ILE A 278 11.71 5.41 13.99
N GLN A 279 12.26 4.54 14.83
CA GLN A 279 13.42 3.72 14.47
C GLN A 279 13.10 2.83 13.26
N MET A 280 11.91 2.22 13.22
CA MET A 280 11.44 1.40 12.11
C MET A 280 11.41 2.15 10.77
N VAL A 281 11.04 3.45 10.79
CA VAL A 281 11.09 4.31 9.59
C VAL A 281 12.54 4.54 9.16
N GLU A 282 13.43 4.83 10.09
CA GLU A 282 14.86 5.06 9.80
C GLU A 282 15.54 3.78 9.27
N ASP A 283 15.24 2.62 9.85
CA ASP A 283 15.76 1.32 9.38
C ASP A 283 15.29 1.01 7.96
N SER A 284 14.05 1.38 7.63
CA SER A 284 13.49 1.23 6.28
C SER A 284 14.15 2.18 5.25
N MET A 285 14.83 3.24 5.71
CA MET A 285 15.59 4.15 4.87
C MET A 285 17.04 3.71 4.61
N ALA A 286 17.54 2.65 5.24
CA ALA A 286 18.98 2.35 5.35
C ALA A 286 19.77 2.21 4.03
N SER A 287 19.14 2.23 2.84
CA SER A 287 19.86 2.46 1.57
C SER A 287 20.32 3.91 1.35
N TRP A 288 19.82 4.88 2.13
CA TRP A 288 20.14 6.31 2.08
C TRP A 288 21.15 6.73 3.17
N SER A 289 21.34 5.90 4.20
CA SER A 289 22.22 6.19 5.33
C SER A 289 23.70 5.99 4.95
N THR A 290 24.29 7.00 4.35
CA THR A 290 25.73 7.23 4.35
C THR A 290 25.99 8.71 4.02
N PRO A 291 27.16 9.27 4.31
CA PRO A 291 27.66 9.92 5.55
C PRO A 291 26.95 11.21 6.00
N LEU A 292 25.90 11.67 5.30
CA LEU A 292 25.17 12.91 5.64
C LEU A 292 24.38 12.80 6.95
N TYR A 293 23.96 11.58 7.32
CA TYR A 293 23.14 11.28 8.50
C TYR A 293 23.94 11.31 9.81
N ASP A 294 25.20 10.85 9.81
CA ASP A 294 26.10 10.92 10.98
C ASP A 294 26.37 12.37 11.42
N LYS A 295 26.36 13.29 10.45
CA LYS A 295 26.52 14.73 10.70
C LYS A 295 25.24 15.37 11.27
N PHE A 296 24.08 14.78 10.98
CA PHE A 296 22.77 15.25 11.41
C PHE A 296 22.41 14.79 12.82
N GLN A 297 22.66 13.52 13.19
CA GLN A 297 22.51 13.06 14.58
C GLN A 297 23.35 13.90 15.55
N ARG A 298 24.58 14.26 15.15
CA ARG A 298 25.48 15.13 15.93
C ARG A 298 24.96 16.57 16.11
N CYS A 299 24.21 17.11 15.16
CA CYS A 299 23.73 18.51 15.23
C CYS A 299 22.35 18.67 15.87
N CYS A 300 21.45 17.70 15.70
CA CYS A 300 20.03 17.91 16.01
C CYS A 300 19.46 17.03 17.13
N VAL A 301 20.10 15.91 17.48
CA VAL A 301 19.58 14.98 18.51
C VAL A 301 20.37 15.05 19.82
N GLY A 302 21.56 15.68 19.84
CA GLY A 302 22.28 15.99 21.08
C GLY A 302 22.70 14.76 21.89
N ILE A 303 23.08 13.67 21.22
CA ILE A 303 23.67 12.49 21.87
C ILE A 303 25.18 12.54 21.62
N PHE A 304 25.96 12.62 22.71
CA PHE A 304 27.41 12.45 22.72
C PHE A 304 27.80 10.98 22.61
#